data_AF-X0JKE2-F1
#
_entry.id   AF-X0JKE2-F1
#
_cell.length_a   1.000
_cell.length_b   1.000
_cell.length_c   1.000
_cell.angle_alpha   90.00
_cell.angle_beta   90.00
_cell.angle_gamma   90.00
#
_symmetry.space_group_name_H-M   'P 1'
#
loop_
_entity.id
_entity.type
_entity.pdbx_description
1 polymer ?
#
loop_
_entity_poly.entity_id
_entity_poly.type
_entity_poly.pdbx_seq_one_letter_code
_entity_poly.pdbx_strand_id
1 'polypeptide(L)'
;MVRLKDDFFRPVPVVKKEPKAPRQRRKFTRLCPEFRNDGDCEQGESCKLFHFVPWELPGKQFTDYPVDLFFANFKEFDYQRTKPFFDEFYRMCDHFGWSDEEATEPWYNFRVSLIQEFNYVVGEDKDNLLHWQNMFNLIGLPKPTSLHEARTTMRVTHVNLVDLVESPRTRQPVEHFKTVQDLSQYSVYEVKIFPKEEAYNGGLLALLLREILGARSGRARRARK
;
A
#
# COMPACT_ATOMS: atom_id res chain seq x y z
N MET A 1 -3.51 -1.33 30.57
CA MET A 1 -4.76 -0.69 30.09
C MET A 1 -4.43 0.75 29.69
N VAL A 2 -3.92 0.94 28.48
CA VAL A 2 -3.88 2.22 27.74
C VAL A 2 -4.05 1.83 26.27
N ARG A 3 -5.07 2.37 25.62
CA ARG A 3 -5.49 2.01 24.26
C ARG A 3 -4.57 2.70 23.24
N LEU A 4 -3.70 1.92 22.60
CA LEU A 4 -2.85 2.30 21.46
C LEU A 4 -3.63 2.64 20.15
N LYS A 5 -4.96 2.78 20.21
CA LYS A 5 -5.80 2.86 18.99
C LYS A 5 -6.14 4.29 18.54
N ASP A 6 -5.89 5.32 19.34
CA ASP A 6 -6.53 6.63 19.11
C ASP A 6 -5.63 7.74 18.54
N ASP A 7 -4.29 7.61 18.58
CA ASP A 7 -3.39 8.72 18.17
C ASP A 7 -2.82 8.60 16.74
N PHE A 8 -2.93 7.45 16.06
CA PHE A 8 -2.56 7.32 14.63
C PHE A 8 -3.56 8.03 13.68
N PHE A 9 -4.71 8.48 14.19
CA PHE A 9 -5.82 9.03 13.41
C PHE A 9 -5.97 10.55 13.46
N ARG A 10 -4.96 11.29 13.95
CA ARG A 10 -5.00 12.76 13.82
C ARG A 10 -4.84 13.16 12.36
N PRO A 11 -5.62 14.13 11.84
CA PRO A 11 -5.42 14.64 10.50
C PRO A 11 -3.99 15.17 10.39
N VAL A 12 -3.20 14.57 9.49
CA VAL A 12 -1.91 15.13 9.09
C VAL A 12 -2.20 16.55 8.57
N PRO A 13 -1.56 17.60 9.11
CA PRO A 13 -1.72 18.94 8.58
C PRO A 13 -1.44 18.90 7.09
N VAL A 14 -2.32 19.48 6.25
CA VAL A 14 -2.08 19.58 4.80
C VAL A 14 -0.73 20.25 4.58
N VAL A 15 0.29 19.45 4.28
CA VAL A 15 1.66 19.90 4.14
C VAL A 15 1.76 20.62 2.81
N LYS A 16 1.57 21.95 2.82
CA LYS A 16 1.58 22.81 1.62
C LYS A 16 2.96 22.93 0.94
N LYS A 17 4.00 22.29 1.49
CA LYS A 17 5.34 22.13 0.91
C LYS A 17 5.94 20.85 1.45
N GLU A 18 6.31 19.92 0.58
CA GLU A 18 6.99 18.66 0.92
C GLU A 18 7.83 18.80 2.19
N PRO A 19 7.55 18.01 3.25
CA PRO A 19 8.54 17.87 4.29
C PRO A 19 9.68 17.13 3.61
N LYS A 20 10.78 17.85 3.30
CA LYS A 20 12.05 17.20 2.99
C LYS A 20 12.26 16.19 4.10
N ALA A 21 12.20 14.89 3.74
CA ALA A 21 12.34 13.79 4.69
C ALA A 21 13.44 14.17 5.69
N PRO A 22 13.17 14.12 7.01
CA PRO A 22 14.16 14.47 8.00
C PRO A 22 15.46 13.74 7.64
N ARG A 23 16.52 14.49 7.37
CA ARG A 23 17.88 13.94 7.16
C ARG A 23 18.44 13.42 8.48
N GLN A 24 17.66 12.68 9.24
CA GLN A 24 18.14 11.93 10.40
C GLN A 24 18.58 10.57 9.87
N ARG A 25 19.86 10.29 10.12
CA ARG A 25 20.65 9.11 9.72
C ARG A 25 19.81 7.86 9.47
N ARG A 26 19.56 7.59 8.18
CA ARG A 26 19.11 6.32 7.59
C ARG A 26 19.72 5.16 8.40
N LYS A 27 18.93 4.36 9.11
CA LYS A 27 19.45 3.12 9.74
C LYS A 27 19.39 1.93 8.77
N PHE A 28 18.67 2.06 7.65
CA PHE A 28 18.65 1.11 6.51
C PHE A 28 19.65 1.44 5.39
N THR A 29 20.92 1.67 5.73
CA THR A 29 21.86 2.37 4.82
C THR A 29 22.50 1.55 3.72
N ARG A 30 22.58 0.22 3.87
CA ARG A 30 23.30 -0.61 2.90
C ARG A 30 22.32 -1.34 2.00
N LEU A 31 21.83 -0.62 1.00
CA LEU A 31 21.07 -1.20 -0.12
C LEU A 31 21.97 -2.14 -0.93
N CYS A 32 21.43 -3.26 -1.39
CA CYS A 32 22.12 -4.16 -2.28
C CYS A 32 22.30 -3.51 -3.66
N PRO A 33 23.53 -3.24 -4.14
CA PRO A 33 23.75 -2.61 -5.43
C PRO A 33 23.29 -3.48 -6.60
N GLU A 34 23.49 -4.79 -6.50
CA GLU A 34 23.06 -5.78 -7.49
C GLU A 34 21.54 -5.76 -7.63
N PHE A 35 20.81 -5.95 -6.53
CA PHE A 35 19.35 -5.84 -6.52
C PHE A 35 18.85 -4.49 -7.04
N ARG A 36 19.53 -3.41 -6.66
CA ARG A 36 19.15 -2.06 -7.10
C ARG A 36 19.28 -1.87 -8.62
N ASN A 37 20.28 -2.48 -9.25
CA ASN A 37 20.50 -2.32 -10.69
C ASN A 37 19.65 -3.32 -11.48
N ASP A 38 19.62 -4.56 -11.00
CA ASP A 38 19.13 -5.70 -11.77
C ASP A 38 17.75 -6.17 -11.34
N GLY A 39 17.23 -5.71 -10.20
CA GLY A 39 16.00 -6.23 -9.61
C GLY A 39 16.15 -7.66 -9.07
N ASP A 40 17.38 -8.18 -9.13
CA ASP A 40 17.78 -9.53 -8.76
C ASP A 40 19.11 -9.45 -7.99
N CYS A 41 19.31 -10.39 -7.08
CA CYS A 41 20.56 -10.56 -6.37
C CYS A 41 20.79 -12.06 -6.18
N GLU A 42 21.95 -12.56 -6.59
CA GLU A 42 22.32 -13.97 -6.49
C GLU A 42 22.23 -14.51 -5.05
N GLN A 43 22.40 -13.64 -4.05
CA GLN A 43 22.28 -14.01 -2.64
C GLN A 43 20.82 -14.12 -2.16
N GLY A 44 19.85 -13.59 -2.89
CA GLY A 44 18.42 -13.63 -2.54
C GLY A 44 18.14 -13.22 -1.09
N GLU A 45 17.35 -14.01 -0.37
CA GLU A 45 17.05 -13.82 1.06
C GLU A 45 18.29 -13.91 1.97
N SER A 46 19.36 -14.56 1.52
CA SER A 46 20.60 -14.67 2.28
C SER A 46 21.47 -13.40 2.23
N CYS A 47 21.15 -12.46 1.32
CA CYS A 47 21.88 -11.20 1.16
C CYS A 47 21.89 -10.39 2.47
N LYS A 48 23.05 -9.86 2.87
CA LYS A 48 23.17 -9.03 4.09
C LYS A 48 22.80 -7.56 3.85
N LEU A 49 22.53 -7.20 2.61
CA LEU A 49 22.19 -5.86 2.18
C LEU A 49 20.69 -5.78 1.92
N PHE A 50 20.12 -4.59 2.05
CA PHE A 50 18.68 -4.41 1.94
C PHE A 50 18.21 -4.48 0.49
N HIS A 51 17.17 -5.27 0.24
CA HIS A 51 16.45 -5.33 -1.03
C HIS A 51 15.23 -4.43 -0.96
N PHE A 52 15.29 -3.31 -1.68
CA PHE A 52 14.18 -2.39 -1.87
C PHE A 52 13.98 -2.19 -3.37
N VAL A 53 12.73 -2.30 -3.82
CA VAL A 53 12.39 -2.10 -5.23
C VAL A 53 12.77 -0.67 -5.64
N PRO A 54 13.63 -0.50 -6.66
CA PRO A 54 14.00 0.81 -7.16
C PRO A 54 12.80 1.49 -7.82
N TRP A 55 12.59 2.77 -7.49
CA TRP A 55 11.48 3.55 -8.06
C TRP A 55 11.67 3.83 -9.56
N GLU A 56 12.92 3.74 -10.03
CA GLU A 56 13.32 4.01 -11.40
C GLU A 56 13.13 2.80 -12.35
N LEU A 57 12.68 1.65 -11.83
CA LEU A 57 12.50 0.41 -12.61
C LEU A 57 11.05 -0.11 -12.61
N PRO A 58 10.06 0.69 -13.06
CA PRO A 58 8.68 0.23 -13.15
C PRO A 58 8.55 -0.92 -14.16
N GLY A 59 7.77 -1.95 -13.82
CA GLY A 59 7.46 -3.08 -14.71
C GLY A 59 8.55 -4.15 -14.87
N LYS A 60 9.66 -4.06 -14.11
CA LYS A 60 10.67 -5.13 -14.06
C LYS A 60 10.18 -6.28 -13.19
N GLN A 61 10.52 -7.52 -13.56
CA GLN A 61 10.34 -8.67 -12.66
C GLN A 61 11.43 -8.62 -11.60
N PHE A 62 11.02 -8.77 -10.34
CA PHE A 62 11.92 -8.89 -9.20
C PHE A 62 11.99 -10.35 -8.75
N THR A 63 13.00 -10.68 -7.95
CA THR A 63 13.12 -12.02 -7.33
C THR A 63 11.93 -12.40 -6.47
N ASP A 64 11.18 -11.41 -5.98
CA ASP A 64 10.03 -11.62 -5.12
C ASP A 64 9.07 -10.42 -5.16
N TYR A 65 7.93 -10.55 -4.49
CA TYR A 65 6.95 -9.50 -4.32
C TYR A 65 7.51 -8.34 -3.48
N PRO A 66 7.24 -7.08 -3.84
CA PRO A 66 7.77 -5.91 -3.12
C PRO A 66 7.58 -5.92 -1.60
N VAL A 67 6.44 -6.39 -1.09
CA VAL A 67 6.22 -6.47 0.37
C VAL A 67 6.97 -7.65 0.99
N ASP A 68 7.11 -8.76 0.27
CA ASP A 68 7.91 -9.91 0.73
C ASP A 68 9.40 -9.52 0.82
N LEU A 69 9.91 -8.76 -0.15
CA LEU A 69 11.26 -8.18 -0.11
C LEU A 69 11.44 -7.27 1.10
N PHE A 70 10.43 -6.46 1.45
CA PHE A 70 10.47 -5.61 2.64
C PHE A 70 10.70 -6.45 3.91
N PHE A 71 9.87 -7.48 4.15
CA PHE A 71 9.96 -8.31 5.34
C PHE A 71 11.23 -9.18 5.36
N ALA A 72 11.70 -9.67 4.21
CA ALA A 72 12.91 -10.48 4.09
C ALA A 72 14.19 -9.76 4.57
N ASN A 73 14.16 -8.42 4.63
CA ASN A 73 15.26 -7.65 5.19
C ASN A 73 15.44 -7.84 6.71
N PHE A 74 14.44 -8.37 7.41
CA PHE A 74 14.43 -8.55 8.87
C PHE A 74 14.62 -10.01 9.24
N LYS A 75 15.85 -10.52 9.09
CA LYS A 75 16.18 -11.96 9.18
C LYS A 75 15.87 -12.64 10.52
N GLU A 76 15.77 -11.88 11.60
CA GLU A 76 15.42 -12.41 12.93
C GLU A 76 13.90 -12.57 13.11
N PHE A 77 13.10 -11.94 12.25
CA PHE A 77 11.66 -12.03 12.26
C PHE A 77 11.18 -13.19 11.37
N ASP A 78 10.43 -14.11 11.98
CA ASP A 78 9.79 -15.24 11.29
C ASP A 78 8.58 -14.77 10.47
N TYR A 79 8.80 -14.12 9.32
CA TYR A 79 7.76 -13.58 8.45
C TYR A 79 6.85 -14.67 7.87
N GLN A 80 5.53 -14.49 8.02
CA GLN A 80 4.50 -15.38 7.51
C GLN A 80 3.82 -14.80 6.26
N ARG A 81 4.34 -15.18 5.08
CA ARG A 81 3.88 -14.73 3.74
C ARG A 81 2.37 -14.89 3.45
N THR A 82 1.66 -15.75 4.16
CA THR A 82 0.22 -15.98 3.95
C THR A 82 -0.67 -15.14 4.86
N LYS A 83 -0.09 -14.33 5.76
CA LYS A 83 -0.82 -13.50 6.72
C LYS A 83 -1.06 -12.09 6.18
N PRO A 84 -2.02 -11.34 6.76
CA PRO A 84 -2.26 -9.97 6.36
C PRO A 84 -1.03 -9.07 6.56
N PHE A 85 -0.84 -8.12 5.66
CA PHE A 85 0.35 -7.27 5.65
C PHE A 85 0.55 -6.46 6.92
N PHE A 86 -0.53 -5.81 7.39
CA PHE A 86 -0.48 -4.96 8.58
C PHE A 86 -0.31 -5.80 9.84
N ASP A 87 -0.94 -6.98 9.92
CA ASP A 87 -0.76 -7.92 11.04
C ASP A 87 0.71 -8.34 11.16
N GLU A 88 1.35 -8.64 10.04
CA GLU A 88 2.77 -9.00 10.00
C GLU A 88 3.68 -7.84 10.35
N PHE A 89 3.35 -6.61 9.92
CA PHE A 89 4.09 -5.42 10.31
C PHE A 89 4.02 -5.18 11.83
N TYR A 90 2.83 -5.27 12.42
CA TYR A 90 2.67 -5.10 13.86
C TYR A 90 3.33 -6.24 14.66
N ARG A 91 3.23 -7.49 14.18
CA ARG A 91 3.94 -8.63 14.79
C ARG A 91 5.45 -8.44 14.74
N MET A 92 5.97 -7.83 13.68
CA MET A 92 7.38 -7.47 13.56
C MET A 92 7.77 -6.37 14.56
N CYS A 93 6.96 -5.32 14.70
CA CYS A 93 7.17 -4.28 15.72
C CYS A 93 7.22 -4.87 17.14
N ASP A 94 6.26 -5.75 17.47
CA ASP A 94 6.21 -6.45 18.75
C ASP A 94 7.43 -7.36 18.96
N HIS A 95 7.86 -8.08 17.93
CA HIS A 95 9.02 -8.97 17.97
C HIS A 95 10.31 -8.23 18.31
N PHE A 96 10.55 -7.07 17.69
CA PHE A 96 11.74 -6.25 17.95
C PHE A 96 11.58 -5.30 19.14
N GLY A 97 10.39 -5.22 19.73
CA GLY A 97 10.09 -4.31 20.83
C GLY A 97 10.25 -2.83 20.45
N TRP A 98 10.00 -2.47 19.19
CA TRP A 98 10.18 -1.11 18.70
C TRP A 98 9.16 -0.15 19.31
N SER A 99 9.66 1.00 19.75
CA SER A 99 8.83 2.18 20.03
C SER A 99 8.29 2.81 18.74
N ASP A 100 7.29 3.68 18.84
CA ASP A 100 6.74 4.42 17.69
C ASP A 100 7.82 5.20 16.92
N GLU A 101 8.80 5.76 17.63
CA GLU A 101 9.93 6.47 17.02
C GLU A 101 10.81 5.52 16.19
N GLU A 102 11.11 4.33 16.72
CA GLU A 102 11.92 3.33 16.03
C GLU A 102 11.17 2.70 14.85
N ALA A 103 9.85 2.54 14.96
CA ALA A 103 8.99 2.02 13.90
C ALA A 103 8.76 3.02 12.76
N THR A 104 9.12 4.30 12.90
CA THR A 104 8.81 5.35 11.93
C THR A 104 9.43 5.11 10.54
N GLU A 105 10.74 4.79 10.48
CA GLU A 105 11.43 4.49 9.20
C GLU A 105 10.95 3.15 8.58
N PRO A 106 10.86 2.02 9.33
CA PRO A 106 10.25 0.79 8.82
C PRO A 106 8.82 0.98 8.32
N TRP A 107 8.00 1.76 9.03
CA TRP A 107 6.61 2.01 8.65
C TRP A 107 6.48 2.75 7.33
N TYR A 108 7.32 3.77 7.12
CA TYR A 108 7.38 4.47 5.84
C TYR A 108 7.76 3.50 4.71
N ASN A 109 8.81 2.71 4.91
CA ASN A 109 9.30 1.75 3.90
C ASN A 109 8.27 0.64 3.58
N PHE A 110 7.56 0.15 4.60
CA PHE A 110 6.46 -0.79 4.45
C PHE A 110 5.32 -0.19 3.61
N ARG A 111 4.94 1.06 3.88
CA ARG A 111 3.92 1.74 3.08
C ARG A 111 4.37 1.93 1.63
N VAL A 112 5.63 2.27 1.39
CA VAL A 112 6.20 2.35 0.05
C VAL A 112 6.11 0.97 -0.65
N SER A 113 6.40 -0.12 0.04
CA SER A 113 6.29 -1.46 -0.57
C SER A 113 4.86 -1.86 -0.91
N LEU A 114 3.83 -1.39 -0.19
CA LEU A 114 2.42 -1.60 -0.59
C LEU A 114 2.07 -0.96 -1.94
N ILE A 115 2.67 0.19 -2.27
CA ILE A 115 2.48 0.84 -3.57
C ILE A 115 3.20 0.06 -4.66
N GLN A 116 4.43 -0.36 -4.37
CA GLN A 116 5.21 -1.16 -5.29
C GLN A 116 4.52 -2.50 -5.55
N GLU A 117 3.92 -3.11 -4.54
CA GLU A 117 3.11 -4.32 -4.65
C GLU A 117 1.98 -4.12 -5.65
N PHE A 118 1.20 -3.04 -5.50
CA PHE A 118 0.13 -2.71 -6.44
C PHE A 118 0.67 -2.59 -7.86
N ASN A 119 1.74 -1.82 -8.05
CA ASN A 119 2.34 -1.60 -9.36
C ASN A 119 2.90 -2.89 -9.97
N TYR A 120 3.42 -3.79 -9.14
CA TYR A 120 3.94 -5.09 -9.55
C TYR A 120 2.83 -6.05 -9.98
N VAL A 121 1.73 -6.14 -9.22
CA VAL A 121 0.64 -7.09 -9.51
C VAL A 121 -0.37 -6.60 -10.55
N VAL A 122 -0.57 -5.28 -10.64
CA VAL A 122 -1.54 -4.66 -11.55
C VAL A 122 -0.85 -4.07 -12.77
N GLY A 123 0.23 -3.32 -12.55
CA GLY A 123 0.84 -2.43 -13.53
C GLY A 123 0.48 -0.96 -13.31
N GLU A 124 1.31 -0.06 -13.83
CA GLU A 124 1.24 1.38 -13.55
C GLU A 124 0.51 2.20 -14.63
N ASP A 125 0.65 1.77 -15.89
CA ASP A 125 0.15 2.51 -17.04
C ASP A 125 -1.38 2.46 -17.12
N LYS A 126 -2.02 3.62 -16.95
CA LYS A 126 -3.48 3.82 -17.02
C LYS A 126 -4.06 3.73 -18.43
N ASP A 127 -3.21 3.77 -19.45
CA ASP A 127 -3.59 3.66 -20.86
C ASP A 127 -3.31 2.25 -21.41
N ASN A 128 -2.82 1.33 -20.58
CA ASN A 128 -2.67 -0.08 -20.90
C ASN A 128 -3.86 -0.92 -20.42
N LEU A 129 -4.65 -1.47 -21.36
CA LEU A 129 -5.84 -2.28 -21.05
C LEU A 129 -5.51 -3.54 -20.24
N LEU A 130 -4.33 -4.14 -20.43
CA LEU A 130 -3.92 -5.33 -19.68
C LEU A 130 -3.83 -5.05 -18.17
N HIS A 131 -3.32 -3.87 -17.78
CA HIS A 131 -3.24 -3.50 -16.36
C HIS A 131 -4.64 -3.36 -15.73
N TRP A 132 -5.60 -2.81 -16.48
CA TRP A 132 -6.99 -2.79 -16.05
C TRP A 132 -7.56 -4.21 -15.90
N GLN A 133 -7.27 -5.11 -16.85
CA GLN A 133 -7.74 -6.50 -16.78
C GLN A 133 -7.15 -7.25 -15.59
N ASN A 134 -5.87 -7.03 -15.26
CA ASN A 134 -5.24 -7.59 -14.06
C ASN A 134 -5.94 -7.11 -12.79
N MET A 135 -6.22 -5.81 -12.69
CA MET A 135 -6.96 -5.25 -11.57
C MET A 135 -8.37 -5.84 -11.44
N PHE A 136 -9.12 -5.93 -12.54
CA PHE A 136 -10.47 -6.50 -12.51
C PHE A 136 -10.45 -7.97 -12.06
N ASN A 137 -9.45 -8.73 -12.48
CA ASN A 137 -9.26 -10.10 -12.03
C ASN A 137 -9.04 -10.19 -10.51
N LEU A 138 -8.20 -9.32 -9.94
CA LEU A 138 -7.98 -9.26 -8.48
C LEU A 138 -9.24 -8.86 -7.71
N ILE A 139 -10.03 -7.93 -8.25
CA ILE A 139 -11.31 -7.51 -7.64
C ILE A 139 -12.39 -8.62 -7.75
N GLY A 140 -12.25 -9.54 -8.69
CA GLY A 140 -13.28 -10.54 -9.03
C GLY A 140 -14.37 -10.00 -9.97
N LEU A 141 -14.04 -9.03 -10.82
CA LEU A 141 -14.94 -8.48 -11.84
C LEU A 141 -14.67 -9.09 -13.23
N PRO A 142 -15.67 -9.11 -14.13
CA PRO A 142 -15.47 -9.51 -15.52
C PRO A 142 -14.43 -8.65 -16.23
N LYS A 143 -13.52 -9.26 -17.00
CA LYS A 143 -12.45 -8.53 -17.69
C LYS A 143 -13.03 -7.49 -18.67
N PRO A 144 -12.62 -6.22 -18.58
CA PRO A 144 -13.10 -5.20 -19.49
C PRO A 144 -12.49 -5.42 -20.89
N THR A 145 -13.25 -5.04 -21.91
CA THR A 145 -12.85 -5.12 -23.32
C THR A 145 -12.30 -3.79 -23.84
N SER A 146 -12.47 -2.69 -23.09
CA SER A 146 -11.96 -1.37 -23.45
C SER A 146 -11.60 -0.52 -22.23
N LEU A 147 -10.72 0.48 -22.43
CA LEU A 147 -10.37 1.45 -21.38
C LEU A 147 -11.59 2.26 -20.91
N HIS A 148 -12.54 2.53 -21.80
CA HIS A 148 -13.75 3.27 -21.46
C HIS A 148 -14.65 2.48 -20.50
N GLU A 149 -14.86 1.19 -20.79
CA GLU A 149 -15.58 0.26 -19.93
C GLU A 149 -14.89 0.12 -18.56
N ALA A 150 -13.57 -0.05 -18.58
CA ALA A 150 -12.76 -0.20 -17.37
C ALA A 150 -12.91 1.02 -16.44
N ARG A 151 -12.74 2.24 -17.00
CA ARG A 151 -12.89 3.51 -16.26
C ARG A 151 -14.31 3.71 -15.73
N THR A 152 -15.33 3.36 -16.52
CA THR A 152 -16.73 3.55 -16.14
C THR A 152 -17.12 2.64 -14.97
N THR A 153 -16.73 1.37 -15.03
CA THR A 153 -16.99 0.39 -13.96
C THR A 153 -16.23 0.78 -12.69
N MET A 154 -14.93 1.05 -12.79
CA MET A 154 -14.10 1.38 -11.62
C MET A 154 -14.46 2.71 -10.94
N ARG A 155 -15.13 3.63 -11.64
CA ARG A 155 -15.62 4.87 -11.03
C ARG A 155 -16.62 4.60 -9.91
N VAL A 156 -17.46 3.57 -10.07
CA VAL A 156 -18.52 3.22 -9.11
C VAL A 156 -18.16 2.03 -8.22
N THR A 157 -17.07 1.31 -8.53
CA THR A 157 -16.52 0.28 -7.65
C THR A 157 -15.86 0.91 -6.42
N HIS A 158 -16.14 0.35 -5.24
CA HIS A 158 -15.53 0.76 -3.98
C HIS A 158 -14.95 -0.48 -3.30
N VAL A 159 -13.62 -0.54 -3.25
CA VAL A 159 -12.85 -1.66 -2.69
C VAL A 159 -11.68 -1.10 -1.88
N ASN A 160 -11.22 -1.84 -0.88
CA ASN A 160 -10.02 -1.47 -0.14
C ASN A 160 -8.77 -1.92 -0.92
N LEU A 161 -7.83 -1.00 -1.14
CA LEU A 161 -6.65 -1.27 -1.96
C LEU A 161 -5.62 -2.19 -1.26
N VAL A 162 -5.60 -2.23 0.07
CA VAL A 162 -4.77 -3.20 0.82
C VAL A 162 -5.35 -4.59 0.59
N ASP A 163 -6.66 -4.77 0.75
CA ASP A 163 -7.32 -6.06 0.48
C ASP A 163 -7.14 -6.51 -0.96
N LEU A 164 -7.17 -5.57 -1.90
CA LEU A 164 -6.95 -5.86 -3.32
C LEU A 164 -5.59 -6.55 -3.56
N VAL A 165 -4.50 -5.91 -3.12
CA VAL A 165 -3.15 -6.47 -3.29
C VAL A 165 -2.91 -7.65 -2.35
N GLU A 166 -3.70 -7.81 -1.30
CA GLU A 166 -3.63 -8.92 -0.34
C GLU A 166 -4.36 -10.18 -0.75
N SER A 167 -5.43 -10.04 -1.53
CA SER A 167 -6.29 -11.15 -1.93
C SER A 167 -5.54 -12.38 -2.50
N PRO A 168 -4.46 -12.26 -3.32
CA PRO A 168 -3.77 -13.43 -3.83
C PRO A 168 -3.09 -14.26 -2.74
N ARG A 169 -2.58 -13.60 -1.68
CA ARG A 169 -1.84 -14.29 -0.61
C ARG A 169 -2.77 -14.93 0.41
N THR A 170 -3.82 -14.20 0.82
CA THR A 170 -4.76 -14.66 1.87
C THR A 170 -5.86 -15.56 1.32
N ARG A 171 -6.01 -15.58 -0.02
CA ARG A 171 -7.11 -16.24 -0.74
C ARG A 171 -8.49 -15.74 -0.30
N GLN A 172 -8.55 -14.57 0.32
CA GLN A 172 -9.80 -13.93 0.67
C GLN A 172 -10.27 -13.06 -0.50
N PRO A 173 -11.55 -13.13 -0.89
CA PRO A 173 -12.08 -12.27 -1.92
C PRO A 173 -12.07 -10.80 -1.46
N VAL A 174 -11.87 -9.88 -2.41
CA VAL A 174 -11.93 -8.44 -2.13
C VAL A 174 -13.37 -8.04 -1.83
N GLU A 175 -13.59 -7.36 -0.70
CA GLU A 175 -14.92 -6.88 -0.31
C GLU A 175 -15.35 -5.68 -1.17
N HIS A 176 -16.61 -5.73 -1.64
CA HIS A 176 -17.24 -4.67 -2.42
C HIS A 176 -18.14 -3.82 -1.54
N PHE A 177 -17.82 -2.54 -1.41
CA PHE A 177 -18.57 -1.60 -0.60
C PHE A 177 -19.61 -0.86 -1.46
N LYS A 178 -20.79 -0.61 -0.88
CA LYS A 178 -21.86 0.12 -1.58
C LYS A 178 -21.57 1.61 -1.70
N THR A 179 -20.88 2.17 -0.71
CA THR A 179 -20.58 3.60 -0.64
C THR A 179 -19.13 3.84 -0.25
N VAL A 180 -18.62 5.03 -0.55
CA VAL A 180 -17.31 5.50 -0.08
C VAL A 180 -17.28 5.60 1.45
N GLN A 181 -18.42 5.86 2.09
CA GLN A 181 -18.56 5.90 3.54
C GLN A 181 -18.38 4.51 4.16
N ASP A 182 -18.97 3.47 3.58
CA ASP A 182 -18.79 2.09 4.06
C ASP A 182 -17.33 1.66 3.91
N LEU A 183 -16.72 1.93 2.74
CA LEU A 183 -15.29 1.70 2.50
C LEU A 183 -14.41 2.44 3.51
N SER A 184 -14.71 3.71 3.79
CA SER A 184 -13.99 4.52 4.78
C SER A 184 -14.08 3.92 6.19
N GLN A 185 -15.30 3.59 6.64
CA GLN A 185 -15.53 3.01 7.96
C GLN A 185 -14.77 1.69 8.12
N TYR A 186 -14.87 0.81 7.12
CA TYR A 186 -14.13 -0.45 7.10
C TYR A 186 -12.61 -0.21 7.16
N SER A 187 -12.08 0.66 6.30
CA SER A 187 -10.63 0.89 6.19
C SER A 187 -10.03 1.48 7.47
N VAL A 188 -10.78 2.32 8.18
CA VAL A 188 -10.38 2.87 9.48
C VAL A 188 -10.48 1.83 10.59
N TYR A 189 -11.57 1.06 10.62
CA TYR A 189 -11.81 0.05 11.65
C TYR A 189 -10.78 -1.09 11.59
N GLU A 190 -10.48 -1.57 10.39
CA GLU A 190 -9.47 -2.61 10.13
C GLU A 190 -8.03 -2.06 10.08
N VAL A 191 -7.86 -0.74 10.15
CA VAL A 191 -6.55 -0.07 10.04
C VAL A 191 -5.85 -0.34 8.69
N LYS A 192 -6.62 -0.73 7.66
CA LYS A 192 -6.17 -1.01 6.31
C LYS A 192 -6.18 0.25 5.45
N ILE A 193 -5.32 1.21 5.80
CA ILE A 193 -5.22 2.49 5.10
C ILE A 193 -4.13 2.41 4.04
N PHE A 194 -4.54 2.48 2.77
CA PHE A 194 -3.60 2.52 1.67
C PHE A 194 -2.89 3.89 1.58
N PRO A 195 -1.56 3.94 1.43
CA PRO A 195 -0.80 5.18 1.34
C PRO A 195 -1.21 6.07 0.16
N LYS A 196 -1.60 7.33 0.44
CA LYS A 196 -2.05 8.31 -0.56
C LYS A 196 -0.91 9.20 -1.08
N GLU A 197 -0.06 9.72 -0.18
CA GLU A 197 0.93 10.75 -0.54
C GLU A 197 2.10 10.18 -1.33
N GLU A 198 2.44 8.93 -1.07
CA GLU A 198 3.51 8.20 -1.75
C GLU A 198 3.06 7.64 -3.13
N ALA A 199 1.74 7.62 -3.39
CA ALA A 199 1.14 7.11 -4.63
C ALA A 199 0.97 8.19 -5.73
N TYR A 200 1.38 9.44 -5.47
CA TYR A 200 1.12 10.59 -6.34
C TYR A 200 2.09 10.76 -7.52
N ASN A 201 2.60 9.67 -8.09
CA ASN A 201 3.39 9.74 -9.33
C ASN A 201 2.56 9.76 -10.62
N GLY A 202 1.22 9.74 -10.51
CA GLY A 202 0.34 9.58 -11.66
C GLY A 202 0.37 8.15 -12.18
N GLY A 203 -0.76 7.68 -12.72
CA GLY A 203 -0.90 6.30 -13.19
C GLY A 203 -2.24 5.69 -12.81
N LEU A 204 -2.34 4.37 -12.96
CA LEU A 204 -3.58 3.62 -12.72
C LEU A 204 -4.02 3.69 -11.25
N LEU A 205 -3.09 3.58 -10.31
CA LEU A 205 -3.35 3.65 -8.87
C LEU A 205 -4.03 4.97 -8.46
N ALA A 206 -3.59 6.09 -9.03
CA ALA A 206 -4.14 7.41 -8.73
C ALA A 206 -5.64 7.54 -9.07
N LEU A 207 -6.16 6.75 -10.03
CA LEU A 207 -7.57 6.73 -10.41
C LEU A 207 -8.46 6.02 -9.38
N LEU A 208 -7.86 5.19 -8.53
CA LEU A 208 -8.55 4.35 -7.55
C LEU A 208 -8.61 4.99 -6.18
N LEU A 209 -7.67 5.87 -5.86
CA LEU A 209 -7.63 6.54 -4.58
C LEU A 209 -8.96 7.26 -4.32
N ARG A 210 -9.54 7.01 -3.15
CA ARG A 210 -10.73 7.67 -2.63
C ARG A 210 -10.35 8.41 -1.36
N GLU A 211 -10.94 9.58 -1.16
CA GLU A 211 -10.73 10.32 0.08
C GLU A 211 -11.55 9.68 1.20
N ILE A 212 -10.91 8.78 1.96
CA ILE A 212 -11.54 8.04 3.06
C ILE A 212 -11.55 8.81 4.39
N LEU A 213 -10.71 9.84 4.57
CA LEU A 213 -10.61 10.61 5.84
C LEU A 213 -11.34 11.97 5.82
N GLY A 214 -12.10 12.28 4.77
CA GLY A 214 -12.76 13.60 4.57
C GLY A 214 -14.28 13.63 4.80
N ALA A 215 -14.95 12.48 4.99
CA ALA A 215 -16.40 12.41 5.11
C ALA A 215 -16.90 12.66 6.55
N ARG A 216 -16.44 13.73 7.21
CA ARG A 216 -17.11 14.24 8.43
C ARG A 216 -18.06 15.38 8.06
N SER A 217 -19.35 15.08 8.22
CA SER A 217 -20.51 15.99 8.20
C SER A 217 -20.86 16.66 6.86
N GLY A 218 -21.80 16.03 6.14
CA GLY A 218 -22.74 16.80 5.35
C GLY A 218 -23.44 17.80 6.27
N ARG A 219 -23.15 19.09 6.12
CA ARG A 219 -23.98 20.17 6.68
C ARG A 219 -25.39 19.96 6.15
N ALA A 220 -26.29 19.49 7.01
CA ALA A 220 -27.72 19.58 6.78
C ALA A 220 -28.04 21.03 6.42
N ARG A 221 -28.46 21.27 5.17
CA ARG A 221 -29.12 22.51 4.78
C ARG A 221 -30.41 22.60 5.60
N ARG A 222 -30.38 23.33 6.71
CA ARG A 222 -31.60 23.85 7.33
C ARG A 222 -32.21 24.83 6.35
N ALA A 223 -33.29 24.42 5.69
CA ALA A 223 -34.22 25.34 5.07
C ALA A 223 -34.79 26.26 6.17
N ARG A 224 -34.61 27.57 6.03
CA ARG A 224 -35.42 28.56 6.75
C ARG A 224 -36.62 28.87 5.86
N LYS A 225 -37.81 28.53 6.36
CA LYS A 225 -39.03 29.30 6.08
C LYS A 225 -38.96 30.61 6.85
#